data_AF-A0A3C1TH81-F1
#
_entry.id   AF-A0A3C1TH81-F1
#
_cell.length_a   1.000
_cell.length_b   1.000
_cell.length_c   1.000
_cell.angle_alpha   90.00
_cell.angle_beta   90.00
_cell.angle_gamma   90.00
#
_symmetry.space_group_name_H-M   'P 1'
#
loop_
_entity.id
_entity.type
_entity.pdbx_description
1 polymer ?
#
loop_
_entity_poly.entity_id
_entity_poly.type
_entity_poly.pdbx_seq_one_letter_code
_entity_poly.pdbx_strand_id
1 'polypeptide(L)'
;MKTLLSLFLGMWVVIDLNQTIFAEKIQVEKGTTKTATAVAVAKSFVGTPYVAHTLERSPENLVCNLREFDCYTFVESVLAITHARHHQKSYMQFQNQLVQMRY
;
A
#
# COMPACT_ATOMS: atom_id res chain seq x y z
N MET A 1 5.46 4.29 -48.75
CA MET A 1 5.77 5.60 -48.15
C MET A 1 4.51 6.11 -47.47
N LYS A 2 4.55 6.29 -46.13
CA LYS A 2 3.47 6.73 -45.23
C LYS A 2 2.34 5.67 -45.11
N THR A 3 2.18 4.96 -43.99
CA THR A 3 1.95 5.50 -42.66
C THR A 3 2.60 4.66 -41.56
N LEU A 4 3.52 5.32 -40.87
CA LEU A 4 4.07 4.95 -39.58
C LEU A 4 2.99 5.00 -38.48
N LEU A 5 3.12 4.09 -37.51
CA LEU A 5 3.01 4.38 -36.08
C LEU A 5 1.61 4.72 -35.50
N SER A 6 0.77 3.72 -35.21
CA SER A 6 -0.40 3.95 -34.33
C SER A 6 -0.95 2.72 -33.57
N LEU A 7 -0.12 1.71 -33.26
CA LEU A 7 -0.57 0.53 -32.48
C LEU A 7 -0.02 0.43 -31.04
N PHE A 8 0.56 1.50 -30.49
CA PHE A 8 1.05 1.54 -29.09
C PHE A 8 0.14 2.37 -28.15
N LEU A 9 -1.18 2.18 -28.21
CA LEU A 9 -2.12 2.90 -27.33
C LEU A 9 -3.01 1.98 -26.48
N GLY A 10 -2.68 0.69 -26.40
CA GLY A 10 -3.47 -0.32 -25.67
C GLY A 10 -2.89 -0.80 -24.34
N MET A 11 -1.76 -0.27 -23.88
CA MET A 11 -1.07 -0.76 -22.67
C MET A 11 -1.12 0.26 -21.53
N TRP A 12 -2.31 0.77 -21.25
CA TRP A 12 -2.59 1.37 -19.95
C TRP A 12 -2.91 0.23 -19.00
N VAL A 13 -1.88 -0.42 -18.46
CA VAL A 13 -2.04 -1.12 -17.18
C VAL A 13 -2.64 -0.09 -16.24
N VAL A 14 -3.83 -0.35 -15.69
CA VAL A 14 -4.40 0.49 -14.65
C VAL A 14 -3.42 0.42 -13.47
N ILE A 15 -2.55 1.42 -13.35
CA ILE A 15 -1.57 1.49 -12.28
C ILE A 15 -2.36 1.73 -10.99
N ASP A 16 -2.51 0.70 -10.16
CA ASP A 16 -2.97 0.89 -8.79
C ASP A 16 -1.86 1.63 -8.03
N LEU A 17 -2.06 2.93 -7.84
CA LEU A 17 -1.14 3.79 -7.11
C LEU A 17 -0.86 3.27 -5.69
N ASN A 18 -1.81 2.61 -5.03
CA ASN A 18 -1.57 2.01 -3.72
C ASN A 18 -0.61 0.81 -3.83
N GLN A 19 -0.75 -0.01 -4.88
CA GLN A 19 0.19 -1.09 -5.12
C GLN A 19 1.59 -0.56 -5.45
N THR A 20 1.70 0.57 -6.17
CA THR A 20 2.97 1.26 -6.41
C THR A 20 3.59 1.79 -5.12
N ILE A 21 2.82 2.50 -4.30
CA ILE A 21 3.30 2.99 -2.99
C ILE A 21 3.70 1.82 -2.11
N PHE A 22 2.92 0.74 -2.07
CA PHE A 22 3.31 -0.49 -1.38
C PHE A 22 4.64 -1.03 -1.89
N ALA A 23 4.83 -1.14 -3.20
CA ALA A 23 6.06 -1.66 -3.81
C ALA A 23 7.28 -0.79 -3.49
N GLU A 24 7.11 0.52 -3.30
CA GLU A 24 8.14 1.42 -2.78
C GLU A 24 8.39 1.16 -1.29
N LYS A 25 7.35 1.25 -0.46
CA LYS A 25 7.48 1.20 1.01
C LYS A 25 7.87 -0.18 1.54
N ILE A 26 7.57 -1.25 0.83
CA ILE A 26 8.02 -2.61 1.19
C ILE A 26 9.54 -2.77 1.05
N GLN A 27 10.25 -1.83 0.40
CA GLN A 27 11.71 -1.88 0.27
C GLN A 27 12.47 -1.24 1.43
N VAL A 28 11.79 -0.64 2.41
CA VAL A 28 12.46 -0.12 3.61
C VAL A 28 13.35 -1.19 4.25
N GLU A 29 14.43 -0.71 4.87
CA GLU A 29 15.39 -1.59 5.54
C GLU A 29 14.67 -2.42 6.61
N LYS A 30 14.90 -3.74 6.57
CA LYS A 30 14.33 -4.65 7.55
C LYS A 30 15.10 -4.49 8.85
N GLY A 31 14.44 -3.97 9.88
CA GLY A 31 15.03 -3.85 11.22
C GLY A 31 15.29 -5.22 11.87
N THR A 32 16.11 -5.22 12.92
CA THR A 32 16.47 -6.43 13.69
C THR A 32 15.25 -7.12 14.32
N THR A 33 14.21 -6.36 14.66
CA THR A 33 12.92 -6.87 15.16
C THR A 33 11.76 -6.42 14.26
N LYS A 34 10.60 -7.08 14.39
CA LYS A 34 9.36 -6.63 13.74
C LYS A 34 9.01 -5.20 14.15
N THR A 35 9.18 -4.86 15.43
CA THR A 35 8.97 -3.49 15.95
C THR A 35 9.91 -2.47 15.29
N ALA A 36 11.21 -2.78 15.17
CA ALA A 36 12.15 -1.91 14.48
C ALA A 36 11.79 -1.71 13.00
N THR A 37 11.30 -2.77 12.35
CA THR A 37 10.78 -2.69 10.96
C THR A 37 9.53 -1.80 10.89
N ALA A 38 8.59 -1.96 11.82
CA ALA A 38 7.39 -1.12 11.88
C ALA A 38 7.73 0.36 12.05
N VAL A 39 8.73 0.69 12.88
CA VAL A 39 9.23 2.06 13.02
C VAL A 39 9.83 2.58 11.71
N ALA A 40 10.58 1.76 10.98
CA ALA A 40 11.15 2.14 9.67
C ALA A 40 10.05 2.38 8.62
N VAL A 41 9.06 1.49 8.55
CA VAL A 41 7.88 1.65 7.67
C VAL A 41 7.11 2.92 8.04
N ALA A 42 6.81 3.13 9.32
CA ALA A 42 6.09 4.32 9.80
C ALA A 42 6.81 5.62 9.41
N LYS A 43 8.13 5.68 9.60
CA LYS A 43 8.94 6.85 9.22
C LYS A 43 8.91 7.14 7.71
N SER A 44 8.74 6.12 6.88
CA SER A 44 8.68 6.28 5.41
C SER A 44 7.40 6.96 4.89
N PHE A 45 6.41 7.15 5.77
CA PHE A 45 5.15 7.86 5.50
C PHE A 45 5.08 9.24 6.18
N VAL A 46 6.19 9.74 6.76
CA VAL A 46 6.22 11.10 7.29
C VAL A 46 5.95 12.10 6.15
N GLY A 47 4.99 12.99 6.36
CA GLY A 47 4.52 13.95 5.36
C GLY A 47 3.30 13.48 4.55
N THR A 48 2.85 12.23 4.71
CA THR A 48 1.59 11.77 4.11
C THR A 48 0.39 12.51 4.75
N PRO A 49 -0.59 13.01 3.96
CA PRO A 49 -1.75 13.74 4.47
C PRO A 49 -2.59 12.97 5.49
N TYR A 50 -3.11 13.71 6.48
CA TYR A 50 -4.11 13.21 7.42
C TYR A 50 -5.53 13.41 6.86
N VAL A 51 -6.29 12.33 6.67
CA VAL A 51 -7.67 12.36 6.13
C VAL A 51 -8.53 11.33 6.86
N ALA A 52 -9.64 11.79 7.45
CA ALA A 52 -10.61 10.93 8.13
C ALA A 52 -11.59 10.27 7.14
N HIS A 53 -12.29 9.23 7.61
CA HIS A 53 -13.39 8.58 6.87
C HIS A 53 -12.97 7.97 5.53
N THR A 54 -11.71 7.56 5.39
CA THR A 54 -11.17 7.03 4.13
C THR A 54 -11.67 5.61 3.80
N LEU A 55 -12.23 4.91 4.79
CA LEU A 55 -12.77 3.56 4.65
C LEU A 55 -14.28 3.52 4.33
N GLU A 56 -15.01 4.62 4.53
CA GLU A 56 -16.47 4.63 4.46
C GLU A 56 -16.99 4.38 3.03
N ARG A 57 -17.41 3.15 2.74
CA ARG A 57 -17.99 2.74 1.45
C ARG A 57 -19.20 1.82 1.63
N SER A 58 -20.13 1.89 0.69
CA SER A 58 -21.29 1.00 0.62
C SER A 58 -21.41 0.41 -0.78
N PRO A 59 -21.38 -0.93 -0.95
CA PRO A 59 -21.25 -1.93 0.11
C PRO A 59 -19.86 -1.91 0.79
N GLU A 60 -19.78 -2.46 2.00
CA GLU A 60 -18.51 -2.63 2.73
C GLU A 60 -17.54 -3.52 1.93
N ASN A 61 -16.32 -3.05 1.72
CA ASN A 61 -15.27 -3.78 1.00
C ASN A 61 -13.88 -3.35 1.49
N LEU A 62 -12.88 -4.22 1.33
CA LEU A 62 -11.50 -3.84 1.66
C LEU A 62 -11.06 -2.60 0.86
N VAL A 63 -10.72 -1.53 1.58
CA VAL A 63 -10.10 -0.32 1.02
C VAL A 63 -8.61 -0.29 1.36
N CYS A 64 -7.78 -0.39 0.32
CA CYS A 64 -6.34 -0.12 0.41
C CYS A 64 -6.09 1.35 0.04
N ASN A 65 -5.76 2.18 1.04
CA ASN A 65 -5.33 3.55 0.82
C ASN A 65 -3.98 3.79 1.50
N LEU A 66 -2.95 4.09 0.71
CA LEU A 66 -1.60 4.42 1.19
C LEU A 66 -1.18 5.86 0.83
N ARG A 67 -2.12 6.67 0.29
CA ARG A 67 -1.87 8.06 -0.11
C ARG A 67 -2.18 9.07 1.00
N GLU A 68 -3.02 8.65 1.93
CA GLU A 68 -3.58 9.47 3.01
C GLU A 68 -4.05 8.52 4.11
N PHE A 69 -3.99 8.98 5.36
CA PHE A 69 -4.33 8.16 6.52
C PHE A 69 -5.07 8.96 7.58
N ASP A 70 -5.88 8.28 8.38
CA ASP A 70 -6.18 8.70 9.75
C ASP A 70 -5.27 7.96 10.74
N CYS A 71 -5.54 8.10 12.05
CA CYS A 71 -4.72 7.44 13.07
C CYS A 71 -4.81 5.91 13.04
N TYR A 72 -5.95 5.33 12.67
CA TYR A 72 -6.15 3.87 12.64
C TYR A 72 -5.53 3.27 11.39
N THR A 73 -5.92 3.78 10.22
CA THR A 73 -5.47 3.31 8.91
C THR A 73 -3.96 3.44 8.72
N PHE A 74 -3.32 4.43 9.36
CA PHE A 74 -1.86 4.53 9.42
C PHE A 74 -1.24 3.34 10.13
N VAL A 75 -1.66 3.05 11.37
CA VAL A 75 -1.10 1.97 12.18
C VAL A 75 -1.33 0.62 11.52
N GLU A 76 -2.55 0.36 11.05
CA GLU A 76 -2.89 -0.87 10.33
C GLU A 76 -2.04 -1.07 9.09
N SER A 77 -1.88 -0.03 8.27
CA SER A 77 -1.08 -0.12 7.04
C SER A 77 0.40 -0.36 7.34
N VAL A 78 0.94 0.29 8.36
CA VAL A 78 2.32 0.06 8.85
C VAL A 78 2.50 -1.39 9.31
N LEU A 79 1.56 -1.92 10.09
CA LEU A 79 1.62 -3.30 10.58
C LEU A 79 1.48 -4.32 9.44
N ALA A 80 0.58 -4.08 8.48
CA ALA A 80 0.38 -4.94 7.33
C ALA A 80 1.60 -4.98 6.40
N ILE A 81 2.22 -3.83 6.12
CA ILE A 81 3.47 -3.77 5.34
C ILE A 81 4.61 -4.45 6.11
N THR A 82 4.70 -4.23 7.42
CA THR A 82 5.71 -4.90 8.27
C THR A 82 5.54 -6.40 8.24
N HIS A 83 4.30 -6.91 8.33
CA HIS A 83 4.00 -8.32 8.20
C HIS A 83 4.46 -8.84 6.82
N ALA A 84 3.99 -8.22 5.73
CA ALA A 84 4.40 -8.59 4.39
C ALA A 84 5.93 -8.60 4.22
N ARG A 85 6.66 -7.65 4.83
CA ARG A 85 8.13 -7.55 4.76
C ARG A 85 8.86 -8.74 5.38
N HIS A 86 8.25 -9.35 6.41
CA HIS A 86 8.80 -10.51 7.11
C HIS A 86 8.28 -11.86 6.57
N HIS A 87 7.30 -11.83 5.66
CA HIS A 87 6.73 -13.00 5.01
C HIS A 87 6.98 -12.95 3.50
N GLN A 88 5.94 -12.92 2.66
CA GLN A 88 6.08 -13.10 1.20
C GLN A 88 6.24 -11.80 0.40
N LYS A 89 6.54 -10.66 1.04
CA LYS A 89 6.80 -9.32 0.43
C LYS A 89 5.84 -8.95 -0.71
N SER A 90 4.59 -9.42 -0.64
CA SER A 90 3.62 -9.28 -1.70
C SER A 90 2.45 -8.40 -1.28
N TYR A 91 1.84 -7.73 -2.25
CA TYR A 91 0.69 -6.88 -2.01
C TYR A 91 -0.52 -7.69 -1.52
N MET A 92 -0.65 -8.93 -1.99
CA MET A 92 -1.68 -9.86 -1.50
C MET A 92 -1.53 -10.17 -0.01
N GLN A 93 -0.30 -10.34 0.52
CA GLN A 93 -0.11 -10.52 1.96
C GLN A 93 -0.46 -9.27 2.76
N PHE A 94 -0.15 -8.09 2.20
CA PHE A 94 -0.59 -6.82 2.78
C PHE A 94 -2.13 -6.73 2.86
N GLN A 95 -2.82 -7.07 1.76
CA GLN A 95 -4.28 -7.09 1.71
C GLN A 95 -4.88 -8.09 2.71
N ASN A 96 -4.35 -9.31 2.76
CA ASN A 96 -4.80 -10.34 3.70
C ASN A 96 -4.65 -9.89 5.15
N GLN A 97 -3.53 -9.24 5.50
CA GLN A 97 -3.31 -8.74 6.84
C GLN A 97 -4.26 -7.59 7.19
N LEU A 98 -4.57 -6.70 6.25
CA LEU A 98 -5.59 -5.66 6.46
C LEU A 98 -6.98 -6.27 6.69
N VAL A 99 -7.35 -7.29 5.93
CA VAL A 99 -8.63 -7.99 6.14
C VAL A 99 -8.71 -8.56 7.55
N GLN A 100 -7.68 -9.27 8.01
CA GLN A 100 -7.64 -9.84 9.36
C GLN A 100 -7.71 -8.82 10.50
N MET A 101 -7.31 -7.57 10.27
CA MET A 101 -7.36 -6.52 11.30
C MET A 101 -8.69 -5.78 11.31
N ARG A 102 -9.40 -5.71 10.17
CA ARG A 102 -10.58 -4.84 9.99
C ARG A 102 -11.92 -5.59 9.99
N TYR A 103 -11.90 -6.91 9.75
CA TYR A 103 -13.09 -7.76 9.59
C TYR A 103 -12.92 -9.08 10.34
#